data_AF-A0AAV8G9Y1-F1
#
_entry.id   AF-A0AAV8G9Y1-F1
#
_cell.length_a   1.000
_cell.length_b   1.000
_cell.length_c   1.000
_cell.angle_alpha   90.00
_cell.angle_beta   90.00
_cell.angle_gamma   90.00
#
_symmetry.space_group_name_H-M   'P 1'
#
loop_
_entity.id
_entity.type
_entity.pdbx_description
1 polymer ?
#
loop_
_entity_poly.entity_id
_entity_poly.type
_entity_poly.pdbx_seq_one_letter_code
_entity_poly.pdbx_strand_id
1 'polypeptide(L)'
;MYNNMDLRFFTYWRTTKDGIKGCYNDYCPGFVIANGSNLLPGQALAPPLSQYGGETRYITIRIKKDEKTGDWSLYREDQGGPIGGMTLLGWWPQNLFNSLSDHANVIQWTGEVNFQCNETGPSMGSGHFSDEHDGKAASFYGLYGFDDHGRVCIEDYKPIMFVDKPECYNVSPWYRPPFRSRNKVHFFYGGPSGCSQ
;
A
#
# COMPACT_ATOMS: atom_id res chain seq x y z
N MET A 1 -19.08 3.59 3.71
CA MET A 1 -18.95 2.12 3.63
C MET A 1 -19.05 1.44 5.00
N TYR A 2 -18.26 1.84 6.01
CA TYR A 2 -18.22 1.15 7.32
C TYR A 2 -18.72 1.96 8.52
N ASN A 3 -19.18 3.20 8.30
CA ASN A 3 -19.76 4.11 9.30
C ASN A 3 -18.93 4.28 10.60
N ASN A 4 -17.60 4.20 10.49
CA ASN A 4 -16.66 4.47 11.57
C ASN A 4 -15.31 4.96 11.01
N MET A 5 -14.38 5.32 11.90
CA MET A 5 -13.05 5.88 11.56
C MET A 5 -11.92 4.85 11.72
N ASP A 6 -12.24 3.57 11.76
CA ASP A 6 -11.21 2.53 11.94
C ASP A 6 -10.28 2.52 10.71
N LEU A 7 -8.96 2.43 10.96
CA LEU A 7 -8.00 2.14 9.91
C LEU A 7 -8.24 0.72 9.41
N ARG A 8 -8.62 0.58 8.13
CA ARG A 8 -8.98 -0.71 7.53
C ARG A 8 -7.99 -1.11 6.46
N PHE A 9 -7.64 -2.39 6.47
CA PHE A 9 -6.94 -3.01 5.35
C PHE A 9 -7.91 -3.19 4.19
N PHE A 10 -7.48 -2.89 2.97
CA PHE A 10 -8.32 -3.05 1.78
C PHE A 10 -7.48 -3.57 0.62
N THR A 11 -8.14 -4.20 -0.34
CA THR A 11 -7.54 -4.62 -1.61
C THR A 11 -8.34 -4.00 -2.73
N TYR A 12 -7.66 -3.49 -3.75
CA TYR A 12 -8.30 -2.93 -4.93
C TYR A 12 -7.64 -3.52 -6.18
N TRP A 13 -8.46 -3.89 -7.14
CA TRP A 13 -8.02 -4.38 -8.44
C TRP A 13 -8.98 -3.86 -9.51
N ARG A 14 -8.45 -3.64 -10.71
CA ARG A 14 -9.24 -3.21 -11.86
C ARG A 14 -8.89 -4.06 -13.07
N THR A 15 -9.89 -4.64 -13.71
CA THR A 15 -9.73 -5.31 -15.01
C THR A 15 -10.37 -4.48 -16.13
N THR A 16 -9.90 -4.71 -17.35
CA THR A 16 -10.52 -4.21 -18.59
C THR A 16 -11.07 -5.34 -19.46
N LYS A 17 -10.86 -6.62 -19.07
CA LYS A 17 -11.11 -7.79 -19.91
C LYS A 17 -12.60 -8.00 -20.24
N ASP A 18 -13.48 -7.68 -19.30
CA ASP A 18 -14.94 -7.80 -19.44
C ASP A 18 -15.65 -6.50 -18.98
N GLY A 19 -15.05 -5.34 -19.30
CA GLY A 19 -15.42 -4.04 -18.73
C GLY A 19 -14.67 -3.73 -17.42
N ILE A 20 -14.87 -2.51 -16.91
CA ILE A 20 -14.25 -2.06 -15.65
C ILE A 20 -14.93 -2.76 -14.48
N LYS A 21 -14.26 -3.75 -13.90
CA LYS A 21 -14.70 -4.45 -12.66
C LYS A 21 -13.63 -4.30 -11.57
N GLY A 22 -14.08 -4.14 -10.33
CA GLY A 22 -13.24 -3.97 -9.15
C GLY A 22 -14.02 -3.40 -7.96
N CYS A 23 -13.60 -3.73 -6.74
CA CYS A 23 -13.97 -2.98 -5.53
C CYS A 23 -12.91 -3.10 -4.44
N TYR A 24 -13.10 -2.33 -3.38
CA TYR A 24 -12.12 -2.16 -2.29
C TYR A 24 -12.14 -3.28 -1.25
N ASN A 25 -13.05 -4.24 -1.36
CA ASN A 25 -13.22 -5.29 -0.36
C ASN A 25 -13.67 -6.62 -0.95
N ASP A 26 -13.97 -7.56 -0.07
CA ASP A 26 -14.40 -8.93 -0.36
C ASP A 26 -15.84 -9.06 -0.90
N TYR A 27 -16.56 -7.95 -1.07
CA TYR A 27 -17.93 -7.99 -1.63
C TYR A 27 -17.96 -8.24 -3.14
N CYS A 28 -16.84 -8.10 -3.84
CA CYS A 28 -16.77 -8.39 -5.28
C CYS A 28 -15.89 -9.61 -5.57
N PRO A 29 -16.31 -10.46 -6.52
CA PRO A 29 -15.51 -11.60 -6.93
C PRO A 29 -14.23 -11.11 -7.60
N GLY A 30 -13.07 -11.57 -7.13
CA GLY A 30 -11.79 -11.31 -7.76
C GLY A 30 -10.60 -11.57 -6.84
N PHE A 31 -10.67 -11.11 -5.59
CA PHE A 31 -9.68 -11.52 -4.60
C PHE A 31 -10.16 -12.80 -3.91
N VAL A 32 -9.34 -13.84 -3.95
CA VAL A 32 -9.63 -15.12 -3.29
C VAL A 32 -8.88 -15.16 -1.97
N ILE A 33 -9.63 -15.20 -0.86
CA ILE A 33 -9.06 -15.25 0.50
C ILE A 33 -8.45 -16.63 0.75
N ALA A 34 -7.21 -16.66 1.24
CA ALA A 34 -6.54 -17.91 1.58
C ALA A 34 -7.07 -18.51 2.90
N ASN A 35 -7.10 -19.84 2.98
CA ASN A 35 -7.39 -20.52 4.23
C ASN A 35 -6.30 -20.19 5.26
N GLY A 36 -6.70 -19.79 6.47
CA GLY A 36 -5.78 -19.34 7.52
C GLY A 36 -5.26 -17.91 7.35
N SER A 37 -5.87 -17.09 6.48
CA SER A 37 -5.57 -15.66 6.39
C SER A 37 -5.81 -14.96 7.73
N ASN A 38 -4.84 -14.16 8.17
CA ASN A 38 -4.88 -13.43 9.44
C ASN A 38 -5.23 -11.93 9.28
N LEU A 39 -5.54 -11.49 8.05
CA LEU A 39 -5.97 -10.14 7.74
C LEU A 39 -6.83 -10.15 6.48
N LEU A 40 -8.09 -9.71 6.60
CA LEU A 40 -9.05 -9.70 5.51
C LEU A 40 -9.27 -8.30 4.94
N PRO A 41 -9.54 -8.15 3.63
CA PRO A 41 -10.02 -6.88 3.08
C PRO A 41 -11.28 -6.39 3.81
N GLY A 42 -11.32 -5.11 4.16
CA GLY A 42 -12.36 -4.49 4.97
C GLY A 42 -12.17 -4.64 6.49
N GLN A 43 -11.25 -5.48 6.96
CA GLN A 43 -10.98 -5.68 8.39
C GLN A 43 -10.27 -4.44 8.99
N ALA A 44 -10.73 -4.01 10.16
CA ALA A 44 -10.04 -2.99 10.94
C ALA A 44 -8.71 -3.54 11.49
N LEU A 45 -7.65 -2.74 11.39
CA LEU A 45 -6.38 -3.06 12.03
C LEU A 45 -6.51 -2.88 13.55
N ALA A 46 -6.18 -3.95 14.28
CA ALA A 46 -6.25 -3.93 15.73
C ALA A 46 -5.18 -3.01 16.32
N PRO A 47 -5.49 -2.25 17.40
CA PRO A 47 -4.50 -1.50 18.15
C PRO A 47 -3.37 -2.38 18.73
N PRO A 48 -2.20 -1.79 19.07
CA PRO A 48 -1.88 -0.36 19.00
C PRO A 48 -1.60 0.14 17.58
N LEU A 49 -2.15 1.31 17.24
CA LEU A 49 -1.81 2.05 16.01
C LEU A 49 -0.66 3.04 16.29
N SER A 50 -0.08 3.59 15.20
CA SER A 50 0.96 4.63 15.30
C SER A 50 0.49 5.84 16.10
N GLN A 51 1.40 6.43 16.87
CA GLN A 51 1.14 7.62 17.69
C GLN A 51 2.02 8.78 17.23
N TYR A 52 1.43 9.97 17.11
CA TYR A 52 2.16 11.17 16.73
C TYR A 52 3.21 11.54 17.80
N GLY A 53 4.46 11.70 17.38
CA GLY A 53 5.62 11.89 18.26
C GLY A 53 5.99 10.66 19.09
N GLY A 54 5.36 9.51 18.83
CA GLY A 54 5.51 8.29 19.61
C GLY A 54 5.93 7.10 18.75
N GLU A 55 5.48 5.91 19.15
CA GLU A 55 5.82 4.69 18.44
C GLU A 55 5.13 4.63 17.07
N THR A 56 5.93 4.37 16.03
CA THR A 56 5.42 4.14 14.67
C THR A 56 5.25 2.64 14.43
N ARG A 57 4.09 2.26 13.90
CA ARG A 57 3.72 0.88 13.58
C ARG A 57 3.57 0.73 12.07
N TYR A 58 3.96 -0.43 11.55
CA TYR A 58 3.88 -0.77 10.14
C TYR A 58 3.22 -2.13 9.96
N ILE A 59 2.42 -2.27 8.89
CA ILE A 59 2.13 -3.59 8.30
C ILE A 59 3.11 -3.79 7.14
N THR A 60 3.65 -5.00 6.99
CA THR A 60 4.56 -5.30 5.89
C THR A 60 3.84 -6.22 4.92
N ILE A 61 3.63 -5.76 3.68
CA ILE A 61 2.95 -6.52 2.64
C ILE A 61 3.92 -6.87 1.51
N ARG A 62 3.69 -8.03 0.87
CA ARG A 62 4.35 -8.43 -0.36
C ARG A 62 3.33 -8.90 -1.38
N ILE A 63 3.46 -8.41 -2.60
CA ILE A 63 2.73 -8.92 -3.76
C ILE A 63 3.73 -9.66 -4.64
N LYS A 64 3.41 -10.90 -5.00
CA LYS A 64 4.25 -11.76 -5.83
C LYS A 64 3.41 -12.50 -6.85
N LYS A 65 3.84 -12.54 -8.11
CA LYS A 65 3.26 -13.45 -9.10
C LYS A 65 3.77 -14.87 -8.90
N ASP A 66 2.86 -15.84 -8.86
CA ASP A 66 3.19 -17.26 -8.87
C ASP A 66 3.52 -17.69 -10.30
N GLU A 67 4.71 -18.24 -10.52
CA GLU A 67 5.17 -18.66 -11.86
C GLU A 67 4.43 -19.89 -12.38
N LYS A 68 3.88 -20.72 -11.51
CA LYS A 68 3.18 -21.95 -11.88
C LYS A 68 1.72 -21.67 -12.23
N THR A 69 1.03 -20.89 -11.40
CA THR A 69 -0.40 -20.62 -11.61
C THR A 69 -0.66 -19.33 -12.38
N GLY A 70 0.32 -18.42 -12.43
CA GLY A 70 0.17 -17.07 -12.99
C GLY A 70 -0.56 -16.09 -12.07
N ASP A 71 -1.03 -16.55 -10.90
CA ASP A 71 -1.82 -15.74 -9.97
C ASP A 71 -0.94 -14.73 -9.23
N TRP A 72 -1.52 -13.59 -8.84
CA TRP A 72 -0.84 -12.62 -8.00
C TRP A 72 -1.20 -12.87 -6.53
N SER A 73 -0.24 -13.32 -5.74
CA SER A 73 -0.41 -13.63 -4.32
C SER A 73 -0.05 -12.44 -3.44
N LEU A 74 -0.83 -12.24 -2.38
CA LEU A 74 -0.65 -11.20 -1.38
C LEU A 74 -0.26 -11.82 -0.03
N TYR A 75 0.86 -11.38 0.53
CA TYR A 75 1.39 -11.84 1.80
C TYR A 75 1.50 -10.71 2.83
N ARG A 76 1.40 -11.09 4.10
CA ARG A 76 1.76 -10.26 5.25
C ARG A 76 3.01 -10.81 5.93
N GLU A 77 4.00 -9.96 6.21
CA GLU A 77 5.33 -10.40 6.68
C GLU A 77 5.64 -10.01 8.12
N ASP A 78 4.91 -9.04 8.69
CA ASP A 78 5.18 -8.47 10.01
C ASP A 78 4.64 -9.32 11.18
N GLN A 79 3.88 -10.39 10.92
CA GLN A 79 3.19 -11.17 11.94
C GLN A 79 3.83 -12.52 12.28
N GLY A 80 4.98 -12.87 11.67
CA GLY A 80 5.76 -14.05 12.03
C GLY A 80 4.92 -15.33 12.13
N GLY A 81 4.60 -15.96 10.99
CA GLY A 81 4.14 -17.36 11.00
C GLY A 81 5.18 -18.29 11.66
N PRO A 82 4.86 -19.58 11.93
CA PRO A 82 5.64 -20.48 12.80
C PRO A 82 7.14 -20.66 12.51
N ILE A 83 7.66 -20.08 11.42
CA ILE A 83 9.09 -20.00 11.11
C ILE A 83 9.36 -18.67 10.39
N GLY A 84 9.48 -17.54 11.12
CA GLY A 84 9.84 -16.23 10.53
C GLY A 84 9.05 -15.85 9.26
N GLY A 85 7.81 -16.35 9.17
CA GLY A 85 7.17 -16.66 7.90
C GLY A 85 6.16 -15.63 7.45
N MET A 86 6.13 -15.38 6.14
CA MET A 86 5.08 -14.64 5.45
C MET A 86 3.75 -15.41 5.55
N THR A 87 2.67 -14.75 5.94
CA THR A 87 1.30 -15.31 5.90
C THR A 87 0.67 -14.99 4.56
N LEU A 88 0.21 -16.00 3.81
CA LEU A 88 -0.59 -15.78 2.61
C LEU A 88 -1.97 -15.25 3.02
N LEU A 89 -2.33 -14.05 2.56
CA LEU A 89 -3.64 -13.46 2.80
C LEU A 89 -4.67 -13.90 1.75
N GLY A 90 -4.21 -14.10 0.52
CA GLY A 90 -5.05 -14.44 -0.62
C GLY A 90 -4.35 -14.17 -1.94
N TRP A 91 -5.07 -14.29 -3.04
CA TRP A 91 -4.55 -14.06 -4.38
C TRP A 91 -5.60 -13.48 -5.34
N TRP A 92 -5.12 -12.80 -6.38
CA TRP A 92 -5.89 -12.44 -7.56
C TRP A 92 -5.60 -13.47 -8.66
N PRO A 93 -6.62 -14.19 -9.15
CA PRO A 93 -6.45 -15.14 -10.24
C PRO A 93 -5.87 -14.49 -11.51
N GLN A 94 -4.99 -15.20 -12.21
CA GLN A 94 -4.32 -14.70 -13.42
C GLN A 94 -5.30 -14.18 -14.48
N ASN A 95 -6.48 -14.78 -14.56
CA ASN A 95 -7.47 -14.48 -15.59
C ASN A 95 -8.13 -13.11 -15.41
N LEU A 96 -7.95 -12.47 -14.25
CA LEU A 96 -8.39 -11.10 -13.98
C LEU A 96 -7.61 -10.07 -14.77
N PHE A 97 -6.35 -10.34 -15.11
CA PHE A 97 -5.47 -9.33 -15.70
C PHE A 97 -5.05 -9.69 -17.11
N ASN A 98 -5.09 -8.70 -18.00
CA ASN A 98 -4.46 -8.79 -19.31
C ASN A 98 -3.05 -8.18 -19.26
N SER A 99 -2.92 -6.95 -18.74
CA SER A 99 -1.64 -6.24 -18.68
C SER A 99 -0.67 -6.74 -17.62
N LEU A 100 -1.15 -7.47 -16.61
CA LEU A 100 -0.33 -8.09 -15.55
C LEU A 100 -0.22 -9.60 -15.71
N SER A 101 -0.58 -10.16 -16.87
CA SER A 101 -0.57 -11.62 -17.10
C SER A 101 0.85 -12.17 -17.13
N ASP A 102 1.83 -11.37 -17.55
CA ASP A 102 3.23 -11.77 -17.65
C ASP A 102 4.06 -11.23 -16.48
N HIS A 103 4.19 -9.91 -16.37
CA HIS A 103 4.87 -9.22 -15.27
C HIS A 103 4.26 -7.84 -15.03
N ALA A 104 4.71 -7.14 -13.99
CA ALA A 104 4.35 -5.75 -13.74
C ALA A 104 5.35 -4.81 -14.43
N ASN A 105 4.86 -3.91 -15.29
CA ASN A 105 5.68 -2.89 -15.96
C ASN A 105 5.82 -1.62 -15.15
N VAL A 106 4.87 -1.38 -14.23
CA VAL A 106 4.81 -0.17 -13.40
C VAL A 106 4.45 -0.60 -11.98
N ILE A 107 5.21 -0.08 -11.02
CA ILE A 107 4.92 -0.20 -9.59
C ILE A 107 4.64 1.21 -9.07
N GLN A 108 3.53 1.38 -8.35
CA GLN A 108 3.14 2.66 -7.77
C GLN A 108 2.89 2.48 -6.27
N TRP A 109 3.45 3.39 -5.48
CA TRP A 109 3.03 3.63 -4.10
C TRP A 109 2.17 4.88 -4.12
N THR A 110 0.88 4.73 -3.80
CA THR A 110 -0.12 5.77 -4.00
C THR A 110 -1.06 5.86 -2.79
N GLY A 111 -1.74 7.00 -2.71
CA GLY A 111 -2.83 7.28 -1.78
C GLY A 111 -3.76 8.31 -2.40
N GLU A 112 -5.04 8.24 -2.08
CA GLU A 112 -6.06 9.17 -2.56
C GLU A 112 -6.83 9.72 -1.36
N VAL A 113 -7.18 11.00 -1.43
CA VAL A 113 -8.19 11.61 -0.56
C VAL A 113 -9.39 11.96 -1.42
N ASN A 114 -10.56 11.46 -1.01
CA ASN A 114 -11.82 11.66 -1.72
C ASN A 114 -12.85 12.26 -0.77
N PHE A 115 -13.49 13.34 -1.18
CA PHE A 115 -14.49 14.11 -0.42
C PHE A 115 -15.38 14.89 -1.40
N GLN A 116 -16.59 15.29 -1.00
CA GLN A 116 -17.50 16.03 -1.88
C GLN A 116 -17.06 17.49 -2.12
N CYS A 117 -17.45 18.12 -3.24
CA CYS A 117 -17.04 19.50 -3.55
C CYS A 117 -17.41 20.54 -2.48
N ASN A 118 -18.50 20.29 -1.74
CA ASN A 118 -19.00 21.20 -0.70
C ASN A 118 -18.53 20.82 0.71
N GLU A 119 -17.62 19.85 0.82
CA GLU A 119 -17.03 19.40 2.08
C GLU A 119 -15.56 19.78 2.14
N THR A 120 -15.02 19.84 3.35
CA THR A 120 -13.57 19.94 3.54
C THR A 120 -12.95 18.55 3.52
N GLY A 121 -11.87 18.40 2.78
CA GLY A 121 -11.10 17.17 2.68
C GLY A 121 -10.60 16.69 4.03
N PRO A 122 -10.61 15.36 4.26
CA PRO A 122 -10.06 14.76 5.47
C PRO A 122 -8.54 14.90 5.51
N SER A 123 -7.95 14.56 6.65
CA SER A 123 -6.50 14.40 6.76
C SER A 123 -6.01 13.22 5.92
N MET A 124 -4.78 13.35 5.39
CA MET A 124 -4.06 12.25 4.75
C MET A 124 -2.99 11.71 5.69
N GLY A 125 -2.88 10.38 5.80
CA GLY A 125 -1.87 9.73 6.63
C GLY A 125 -2.06 10.08 8.11
N SER A 126 -1.05 10.71 8.73
CA SER A 126 -1.13 11.17 10.12
C SER A 126 -1.82 12.52 10.30
N GLY A 127 -2.19 13.21 9.22
CA GLY A 127 -2.69 14.59 9.26
C GLY A 127 -1.59 15.65 9.30
N HIS A 128 -0.33 15.25 9.19
CA HIS A 128 0.83 16.14 9.19
C HIS A 128 1.56 16.06 7.85
N PHE A 129 2.22 17.16 7.48
CA PHE A 129 3.01 17.22 6.24
C PHE A 129 4.25 16.34 6.30
N SER A 130 4.73 15.91 5.13
CA SER A 130 5.87 15.02 4.96
C SER A 130 7.18 15.55 5.56
N ASP A 131 7.29 16.88 5.74
CA ASP A 131 8.48 17.56 6.27
C ASP A 131 8.65 17.36 7.78
N GLU A 132 7.68 16.77 8.46
CA GLU A 132 7.81 16.40 9.88
C GLU A 132 8.54 15.07 10.10
N HIS A 133 8.77 14.28 9.04
CA HIS A 133 9.57 13.04 9.04
C HIS A 133 9.14 11.99 10.09
N ASP A 134 10.11 11.20 10.55
CA ASP A 134 9.93 10.03 11.40
C ASP A 134 9.19 10.35 12.70
N GLY A 135 8.32 9.42 13.10
CA GLY A 135 7.51 9.52 14.31
C GLY A 135 6.33 10.50 14.20
N LYS A 136 6.20 11.24 13.10
CA LYS A 136 5.19 12.29 12.95
C LYS A 136 4.43 12.23 11.64
N ALA A 137 5.13 12.22 10.51
CA ALA A 137 4.53 12.06 9.19
C ALA A 137 4.24 10.57 8.92
N ALA A 138 3.19 10.29 8.14
CA ALA A 138 2.99 8.93 7.64
C ALA A 138 4.05 8.60 6.59
N SER A 139 4.40 7.33 6.45
CA SER A 139 5.45 6.91 5.53
C SER A 139 5.14 5.59 4.83
N PHE A 140 5.65 5.48 3.62
CA PHE A 140 5.92 4.19 3.01
C PHE A 140 7.36 3.84 3.32
N TYR A 141 7.54 2.84 4.16
CA TYR A 141 8.85 2.41 4.63
C TYR A 141 9.13 1.00 4.12
N GLY A 142 10.40 0.69 3.85
CA GLY A 142 10.72 -0.68 3.49
C GLY A 142 10.53 -1.05 2.03
N LEU A 143 10.69 -0.10 1.11
CA LEU A 143 10.32 -0.33 -0.28
C LEU A 143 11.31 -1.25 -0.99
N TYR A 144 10.75 -2.27 -1.64
CA TYR A 144 11.47 -3.21 -2.51
C TYR A 144 10.69 -3.44 -3.81
N GLY A 145 11.44 -3.59 -4.89
CA GLY A 145 10.98 -4.08 -6.18
C GLY A 145 11.92 -5.19 -6.60
N PHE A 146 11.37 -6.26 -7.17
CA PHE A 146 12.12 -7.43 -7.60
C PHE A 146 11.96 -7.61 -9.11
N ASP A 147 13.06 -7.94 -9.79
CA ASP A 147 13.00 -8.38 -11.18
C ASP A 147 12.58 -9.86 -11.30
N ASP A 148 12.47 -10.33 -12.54
CA ASP A 148 12.17 -11.71 -12.92
C ASP A 148 13.19 -12.74 -12.40
N HIS A 149 14.38 -12.30 -12.00
CA HIS A 149 15.41 -13.13 -11.38
C HIS A 149 15.42 -13.04 -9.85
N GLY A 150 14.47 -12.32 -9.25
CA GLY A 150 14.36 -12.12 -7.80
C GLY A 150 15.42 -11.17 -7.23
N ARG A 151 16.08 -10.36 -8.06
CA ARG A 151 17.04 -9.35 -7.61
C ARG A 151 16.33 -8.06 -7.24
N VAL A 152 16.77 -7.41 -6.17
CA VAL A 152 16.26 -6.09 -5.78
C VAL A 152 16.70 -5.06 -6.82
N CYS A 153 15.76 -4.35 -7.42
CA CYS A 153 16.02 -3.39 -8.50
C CYS A 153 15.53 -1.97 -8.20
N ILE A 154 14.81 -1.75 -7.08
CA ILE A 154 14.18 -0.45 -6.78
C ILE A 154 15.17 0.72 -6.68
N GLU A 155 16.43 0.44 -6.28
CA GLU A 155 17.48 1.45 -6.13
C GLU A 155 17.94 2.02 -7.47
N ASP A 156 17.82 1.25 -8.55
CA ASP A 156 18.21 1.65 -9.91
C ASP A 156 17.19 2.59 -10.56
N TYR A 157 15.98 2.71 -9.99
CA TYR A 157 14.92 3.54 -10.53
C TYR A 157 14.84 4.92 -9.88
N LYS A 158 14.57 5.93 -10.72
CA LYS A 158 14.15 7.26 -10.29
C LYS A 158 12.62 7.32 -10.27
N PRO A 159 11.97 7.51 -9.10
CA PRO A 159 10.53 7.60 -9.04
C PRO A 159 10.05 8.88 -9.74
N ILE A 160 8.88 8.79 -10.37
CA ILE A 160 8.11 9.95 -10.79
C ILE A 160 7.13 10.26 -9.66
N MET A 161 7.19 11.47 -9.12
CA MET A 161 6.31 11.92 -8.05
C MET A 161 5.20 12.78 -8.66
N PHE A 162 3.98 12.59 -8.15
CA PHE A 162 2.80 13.33 -8.60
C PHE A 162 1.92 13.65 -7.39
N VAL A 163 1.47 14.90 -7.30
CA VAL A 163 0.63 15.42 -6.22
C VAL A 163 -0.39 16.38 -6.84
N ASP A 164 -1.68 16.08 -6.69
CA ASP A 164 -2.76 16.87 -7.29
C ASP A 164 -2.93 18.25 -6.64
N LYS A 165 -2.79 18.31 -5.31
CA LYS A 165 -2.98 19.52 -4.48
C LYS A 165 -1.85 19.71 -3.46
N PRO A 166 -0.66 20.17 -3.90
CA PRO A 166 0.53 20.27 -3.05
C PRO A 166 0.36 21.23 -1.85
N GLU A 167 -0.57 22.17 -1.91
CA GLU A 167 -0.94 23.07 -0.82
C GLU A 167 -1.73 22.38 0.31
N CYS A 168 -2.39 21.25 0.00
CA CYS A 168 -3.19 20.49 0.95
C CYS A 168 -2.46 19.25 1.47
N TYR A 169 -1.82 18.53 0.57
CA TYR A 169 -1.16 17.25 0.86
C TYR A 169 0.16 17.22 0.12
N ASN A 170 1.21 16.69 0.75
CA ASN A 170 2.52 16.60 0.12
C ASN A 170 3.15 15.21 0.29
N VAL A 171 4.16 14.98 -0.53
CA VAL A 171 5.03 13.81 -0.51
C VAL A 171 6.47 14.29 -0.52
N SER A 172 7.32 13.69 0.31
CA SER A 172 8.74 14.00 0.30
C SER A 172 9.49 13.21 -0.78
N PRO A 173 10.68 13.68 -1.20
CA PRO A 173 11.56 12.88 -2.04
C PRO A 173 11.91 11.55 -1.37
N TRP A 174 12.34 10.58 -2.18
CA TRP A 174 12.82 9.31 -1.66
C TRP A 174 14.10 9.48 -0.85
N TYR A 175 14.08 9.00 0.38
CA TYR A 175 15.26 8.85 1.22
C TYR A 175 15.97 7.57 0.83
N ARG A 176 17.14 7.72 0.22
CA ARG A 176 18.07 6.64 -0.10
C ARG A 176 19.26 6.75 0.84
N PRO A 177 19.40 5.85 1.80
CA PRO A 177 20.54 5.88 2.69
C PRO A 177 21.80 5.38 1.96
N PRO A 178 23.03 5.71 2.44
CA PRO A 178 24.27 5.33 1.78
C PRO A 178 24.39 3.81 1.59
N PHE A 179 25.04 3.41 0.49
CA PHE A 179 25.31 2.01 0.14
C PHE A 179 25.96 1.28 1.34
N ARG A 180 25.38 0.14 1.76
CA ARG A 180 25.67 -0.69 2.96
C ARG A 180 24.85 -0.41 4.23
N SER A 181 24.05 0.64 4.28
CA SER A 181 23.03 0.71 5.33
C SER A 181 21.90 -0.26 4.98
N ARG A 182 21.45 -1.07 5.94
CA ARG A 182 20.23 -1.89 5.79
C ARG A 182 18.94 -1.03 5.81
N ASN A 183 19.06 0.30 5.81
CA ASN A 183 17.91 1.17 5.84
C ASN A 183 17.28 1.16 4.46
N LYS A 184 15.99 0.92 4.45
CA LYS A 184 15.23 0.61 3.26
C LYS A 184 14.75 1.91 2.63
N VAL A 185 14.68 1.96 1.31
CA VAL A 185 14.10 3.11 0.58
C VAL A 185 12.75 3.45 1.19
N HIS A 186 12.50 4.74 1.45
CA HIS A 186 11.25 5.22 2.02
C HIS A 186 10.97 6.66 1.62
N PHE A 187 9.73 7.09 1.84
CA PHE A 187 9.30 8.47 1.71
C PHE A 187 8.15 8.75 2.69
N PHE A 188 7.95 10.02 2.99
CA PHE A 188 6.88 10.50 3.87
C PHE A 188 5.78 11.16 3.05
N TYR A 189 4.56 11.11 3.54
CA TYR A 189 3.40 11.74 2.94
C TYR A 189 2.41 12.18 4.01
N GLY A 190 1.56 13.14 3.66
CA GLY A 190 0.41 13.50 4.49
C GLY A 190 -0.05 14.93 4.25
N GLY A 191 -0.95 15.38 5.12
CA GLY A 191 -1.47 16.73 5.12
C GLY A 191 -2.72 16.83 6.00
N PRO A 192 -3.02 18.03 6.52
CA PRO A 192 -4.12 18.24 7.45
C PRO A 192 -5.48 18.10 6.76
N SER A 193 -6.54 18.05 7.57
CA SER A 193 -7.90 18.27 7.07
C SER A 193 -8.12 19.74 6.71
N GLY A 194 -9.20 20.03 6.00
CA GLY A 194 -9.57 21.41 5.65
C GLY A 194 -9.28 21.78 4.20
N CYS A 195 -8.79 20.85 3.38
CA CYS A 195 -8.59 21.09 1.95
C CYS A 195 -9.93 21.33 1.24
N SER A 196 -10.02 22.30 0.35
CA SER A 196 -11.18 22.50 -0.53
C SER A 196 -10.92 21.87 -1.91
N GLN A 197 -11.95 21.35 -2.58
CA GLN A 197 -11.83 20.91 -4.00
C GLN A 197 -11.58 22.08 -4.95
#